data_AF-A0A427TD38-F1
#
_entry.id   AF-A0A427TD38-F1
#
_cell.length_a   1.000
_cell.length_b   1.000
_cell.length_c   1.000
_cell.angle_alpha   90.00
_cell.angle_beta   90.00
_cell.angle_gamma   90.00
#
_symmetry.space_group_name_H-M   'P 1'
#
loop_
_entity.id
_entity.type
_entity.pdbx_description
1 polymer ?
#
loop_
_entity_poly.entity_id
_entity_poly.type
_entity_poly.pdbx_seq_one_letter_code
_entity_poly.pdbx_strand_id
1 'polypeptide(L)' 'MRHTPELPKKLTDLTPVVIVGTSIWAVALVVLFFTTSGLWVQTALSGFALGFIGMAIIGWQRAAARRGSKSAQRL' A
#
# COMPACT_ATOMS: atom_id res chain seq x y z
N MET A 1 -23.32 -16.44 -20.96
CA MET A 1 -22.52 -15.34 -20.37
C MET A 1 -21.06 -15.60 -20.72
N ARG A 2 -20.38 -14.68 -21.41
CA ARG A 2 -18.98 -14.88 -21.83
C ARG A 2 -18.10 -14.68 -20.60
N HIS A 3 -17.37 -15.70 -20.16
CA HIS A 3 -16.39 -15.57 -19.08
C HIS A 3 -15.37 -14.51 -19.51
N THR A 4 -15.39 -13.34 -18.89
CA THR A 4 -14.27 -12.41 -18.98
C THR A 4 -13.06 -13.11 -18.34
N PRO A 5 -11.94 -13.24 -19.07
CA PRO A 5 -10.73 -13.82 -18.50
C PRO A 5 -10.34 -13.04 -17.26
N GLU A 6 -10.08 -13.74 -16.17
CA GLU A 6 -9.68 -13.13 -14.92
C GLU A 6 -8.35 -12.42 -15.14
N LEU A 7 -8.29 -11.11 -14.88
CA LEU A 7 -7.04 -10.37 -15.03
C LEU A 7 -5.98 -11.03 -14.14
N PRO A 8 -4.76 -11.27 -14.65
CA PRO A 8 -3.71 -11.92 -13.87
C PRO A 8 -3.51 -11.18 -12.54
N LYS A 9 -3.67 -11.90 -11.41
CA LYS A 9 -3.52 -11.34 -10.05
C LYS A 9 -2.27 -10.48 -9.86
N LYS A 10 -1.21 -10.78 -10.62
CA LYS A 10 0.06 -10.07 -10.61
C LYS A 10 -0.02 -8.63 -11.13
N LEU A 11 -0.94 -8.32 -12.05
CA LEU A 11 -1.17 -6.96 -12.55
C LEU A 11 -2.09 -6.14 -11.62
N THR A 12 -2.92 -6.82 -10.82
CA THR A 12 -3.92 -6.16 -9.96
C THR A 12 -3.46 -6.00 -8.51
N ASP A 13 -2.37 -6.67 -8.10
CA ASP A 13 -1.86 -6.54 -6.74
C ASP A 13 -1.04 -5.25 -6.58
N LEU A 14 -1.66 -4.24 -5.98
CA LEU A 14 -1.02 -2.95 -5.65
C LEU A 14 -0.01 -3.06 -4.50
N THR A 15 -0.10 -4.12 -3.70
CA THR A 15 0.71 -4.33 -2.50
C THR A 15 2.22 -4.27 -2.75
N PRO A 16 2.81 -4.98 -3.73
CA PRO A 16 4.24 -4.91 -4.00
C PRO A 16 4.72 -3.50 -4.34
N VAL A 17 3.93 -2.71 -5.09
CA VAL A 17 4.28 -1.34 -5.45
C VAL A 17 4.33 -0.45 -4.20
N VAL A 18 3.34 -0.57 -3.32
CA VAL A 18 3.29 0.20 -2.06
C VAL A 18 4.43 -0.19 -1.12
N ILE A 19 4.78 -1.48 -1.04
CA ILE A 19 5.92 -1.94 -0.24
C ILE A 19 7.21 -1.33 -0.78
N VAL A 20 7.48 -1.44 -2.08
CA VAL A 20 8.69 -0.89 -2.71
C VAL A 20 8.78 0.62 -2.49
N GLY A 21 7.69 1.35 -2.75
CA GLY A 21 7.64 2.80 -2.52
C GLY A 21 7.88 3.18 -1.07
N THR A 22 7.28 2.46 -0.12
CA THR A 22 7.47 2.70 1.32
C THR A 22 8.91 2.42 1.74
N SER A 23 9.52 1.33 1.24
CA SER A 23 10.93 1.00 1.52
C SER A 23 11.88 2.07 0.99
N ILE A 24 11.63 2.59 -0.22
CA ILE A 24 12.43 3.70 -0.78
C ILE A 24 12.34 4.93 0.13
N TRP A 25 11.13 5.31 0.56
CA TRP A 25 10.96 6.43 1.49
C TRP A 25 11.60 6.19 2.86
N ALA A 26 11.58 4.96 3.36
CA ALA A 26 12.24 4.59 4.62
C ALA A 26 13.77 4.78 4.51
N VAL A 27 14.37 4.29 3.43
CA VAL A 27 15.81 4.46 3.16
C VAL A 27 16.14 5.94 3.01
N ALA A 28 15.36 6.69 2.23
CA ALA A 28 15.54 8.13 2.07
C ALA A 28 15.43 8.88 3.40
N LEU A 29 14.47 8.53 4.26
CA LEU A 29 14.31 9.12 5.58
C LEU A 29 15.53 8.86 6.46
N VAL A 30 16.02 7.61 6.51
CA VAL A 30 17.22 7.25 7.28
C VAL A 30 18.42 8.05 6.80
N VAL A 31 18.67 8.09 5.49
CA VAL A 31 19.81 8.82 4.92
C VAL A 31 19.69 10.32 5.21
N LEU A 32 18.54 10.94 4.90
CA LEU A 32 18.34 12.38 5.05
C LEU A 32 18.35 12.82 6.51
N PHE A 33 17.91 11.97 7.44
CA PHE A 33 17.97 12.25 8.87
C PHE A 33 19.41 12.46 9.37
N PHE A 34 20.39 11.80 8.76
CA PHE A 34 21.81 11.95 9.12
C PHE A 34 22.57 12.96 8.26
N THR A 35 22.07 13.33 7.07
CA THR A 35 22.78 14.24 6.16
C THR A 35 22.25 15.67 6.16
N THR A 36 20.98 15.89 6.52
CA THR A 36 20.34 17.21 6.46
C THR A 36 19.28 17.37 7.57
N SER A 37 18.73 18.58 7.68
CA SER A 37 17.60 18.88 8.54
C SER A 37 16.52 19.66 7.78
N GLY A 38 15.36 19.88 8.43
CA GLY A 38 14.28 20.70 7.89
C GLY A 38 13.44 20.00 6.82
N LEU A 39 13.15 20.72 5.73
CA LEU A 39 12.13 20.35 4.74
C LEU A 39 12.36 18.96 4.14
N TRP A 40 13.60 18.62 3.77
CA TRP A 40 13.93 17.33 3.16
C TRP A 40 13.60 16.13 4.06
N VAL A 41 13.92 16.23 5.36
CA VAL A 41 13.60 15.18 6.34
C VAL A 41 12.09 15.08 6.53
N GLN A 42 11.39 16.22 6.61
CA GLN A 42 9.93 16.25 6.73
C GLN A 42 9.22 15.67 5.50
N THR A 43 9.74 15.92 4.30
CA THR A 43 9.25 15.30 3.06
C THR A 43 9.44 13.79 3.10
N ALA A 44 10.63 13.31 3.49
CA ALA A 44 10.90 11.88 3.57
C ALA A 44 10.03 11.17 4.62
N LEU A 45 9.82 11.83 5.77
CA LEU A 45 8.94 11.36 6.82
C LEU A 45 7.48 11.28 6.34
N SER A 46 7.03 12.29 5.59
CA SER A 46 5.68 12.33 5.02
C SER A 46 5.48 11.20 4.01
N GLY A 47 6.45 10.97 3.11
CA GLY A 47 6.40 9.86 2.15
C GLY A 47 6.35 8.49 2.83
N PHE A 48 7.15 8.30 3.89
CA PHE A 48 7.13 7.08 4.69
C PHE A 48 5.79 6.86 5.41
N ALA A 49 5.24 7.92 6.03
CA ALA A 49 3.94 7.88 6.68
C ALA A 49 2.80 7.57 5.70
N LEU A 50 2.81 8.20 4.52
CA LEU A 50 1.84 7.90 3.45
C LEU A 50 1.92 6.44 2.99
N GLY A 51 3.13 5.87 2.93
CA GLY A 51 3.34 4.45 2.66
C GLY A 51 2.59 3.54 3.64
N PHE A 52 2.71 3.80 4.94
CA PHE A 52 1.95 3.07 5.97
C PHE A 52 0.44 3.23 5.83
N ILE A 53 -0.03 4.45 5.55
CA ILE A 53 -1.45 4.70 5.33
C ILE A 53 -1.95 3.88 4.13
N GLY A 54 -1.21 3.85 3.02
CA GLY A 54 -1.52 3.04 1.85
C GLY A 54 -1.62 1.55 2.18
N MET A 55 -0.67 1.00 2.96
CA MET A 55 -0.71 -0.39 3.40
C MET A 55 -1.91 -0.68 4.32
N ALA A 56 -2.23 0.22 5.25
CA ALA A 56 -3.39 0.10 6.12
C ALA A 56 -4.70 0.07 5.31
N ILE A 57 -4.84 0.93 4.31
CA ILE A 57 -5.98 0.95 3.40
C ILE A 57 -6.09 -0.38 2.64
N ILE A 58 -5.01 -0.87 2.04
CA ILE A 58 -5.02 -2.17 1.33
C ILE A 58 -5.46 -3.31 2.27
N GLY A 59 -4.95 -3.32 3.50
CA GLY A 59 -5.35 -4.29 4.52
C GLY A 59 -6.84 -4.21 4.87
N TRP A 60 -7.35 -2.99 5.04
CA TRP A 60 -8.76 -2.74 5.32
C TRP A 60 -9.67 -3.13 4.14
N GLN A 61 -9.28 -2.81 2.91
CA GLN A 61 -9.97 -3.23 1.69
C GLN A 61 -10.05 -4.76 1.58
N ARG A 62 -8.93 -5.46 1.81
CA ARG A 62 -8.90 -6.93 1.84
C ARG A 62 -9.80 -7.52 2.93
N ALA A 63 -9.84 -6.89 4.12
CA ALA A 63 -10.71 -7.31 5.20
C ALA A 63 -12.19 -7.09 4.87
N ALA A 64 -12.54 -5.95 4.28
CA ALA A 64 -13.90 -5.63 3.85
C ALA A 64 -14.38 -6.59 2.75
N ALA A 65 -13.56 -6.89 1.75
CA ALA A 65 -13.88 -7.87 0.71
C ALA A 65 -14.18 -9.26 1.28
N ARG A 66 -13.39 -9.72 2.27
CA ARG A 66 -13.65 -11.00 2.96
C ARG A 66 -14.94 -10.97 3.77
N ARG A 67 -15.29 -9.83 4.39
CA ARG A 67 -16.54 -9.67 5.15
C ARG A 67 -17.76 -9.67 4.23
N GLY A 68 -17.71 -8.96 3.10
CA GLY A 68 -18.78 -8.94 2.10
C GLY A 68 -19.03 -10.30 1.45
N SER A 69 -17.96 -11.09 1.23
CA SER A 69 -18.08 -12.47 0.75
C SER A 69 -18.87 -13.37 1.72
N LYS A 70 -18.69 -13.20 3.04
CA LYS A 70 -19.43 -13.98 4.05
C LYS A 70 -20.92 -13.65 4.11
N SER A 71 -21.31 -12.39 3.86
CA SER A 71 -22.73 -12.03 3.77
C SER A 71 -23.41 -12.56 2.50
N ALA A 72 -22.69 -12.62 1.38
CA ALA A 72 -23.22 -13.16 0.13
C ALA A 72 -23.41 -14.68 0.17
N GLN A 73 -22.62 -15.42 0.95
CA GLN A 73 -22.80 -16.88 1.15
C GLN A 73 -23.93 -17.25 2.13
N ARG A 74 -24.57 -16.27 2.78
CA ARG A 74 -25.70 -16.50 3.70
C ARG A 74 -27.08 -16.25 3.08
N LEU A 75 -27.13 -15.88 1.80
CA LEU A 75 -28.34 -15.78 0.97
C LEU A 75 -28.38 -16.98 0.02
#